data_AF-A0A3M5GKP7-F1
#
_entry.id   AF-A0A3M5GKP7-F1
#
_cell.length_a   1.000
_cell.length_b   1.000
_cell.length_c   1.000
_cell.angle_alpha   90.00
_cell.angle_beta   90.00
_cell.angle_gamma   90.00
#
_symmetry.space_group_name_H-M   'P 1'
#
loop_
_entity.id
_entity.type
_entity.pdbx_description
1 polymer ?
#
loop_
_entity_poly.entity_id
_entity_poly.type
_entity_poly.pdbx_seq_one_letter_code
_entity_poly.pdbx_strand_id
1 'polypeptide(L)'
;YKIADYKYNALGQRIIKRSYVMGSQALAGTTTYLYDPSGKLIGQTFYDGNGQKTSGQYWFWLDNMPLAQLTANFSALGEVSSSKLIYLHVDHLNTPRLA
;
A
#
# COMPACT_ATOMS: atom_id res chain seq x y z
N TYR A 1 -7.44 24.59 1.41
CA TYR A 1 -7.91 23.25 1.82
C TYR A 1 -6.82 22.25 1.58
N LYS A 2 -6.45 21.45 2.60
CA LYS A 2 -5.42 20.42 2.49
C LYS A 2 -6.03 19.16 1.89
N ILE A 3 -5.36 18.58 0.90
CA ILE A 3 -5.85 17.36 0.21
C ILE A 3 -5.18 16.09 0.72
N ALA A 4 -3.99 16.21 1.35
CA ALA A 4 -3.30 15.09 1.98
C ALA A 4 -2.30 15.54 3.07
N ASP A 5 -1.95 14.62 3.97
CA ASP A 5 -0.66 14.63 4.70
C ASP A 5 0.04 13.29 4.68
N TYR A 6 1.30 13.35 5.07
CA TYR A 6 2.24 12.25 5.09
C TYR A 6 2.97 12.24 6.42
N LYS A 7 3.24 11.04 6.93
CA LYS A 7 4.17 10.82 8.05
C LYS A 7 5.30 9.90 7.60
N TYR A 8 6.46 10.12 8.17
CA TYR A 8 7.68 9.40 7.84
C TYR A 8 8.31 8.80 9.10
N ASN A 9 8.99 7.67 8.95
CA ASN A 9 9.83 7.13 10.02
C ASN A 9 11.21 7.84 10.06
N ALA A 10 12.06 7.46 11.01
CA ALA A 10 13.40 8.04 11.18
C ALA A 10 14.34 7.79 9.98
N LEU A 11 14.03 6.84 9.11
CA LEU A 11 14.77 6.54 7.87
C LEU A 11 14.24 7.34 6.67
N GLY A 12 13.27 8.24 6.87
CA GLY A 12 12.66 9.03 5.79
C GLY A 12 11.68 8.24 4.92
N GLN A 13 11.29 7.03 5.32
CA GLN A 13 10.30 6.23 4.60
C GLN A 13 8.89 6.65 5.01
N ARG A 14 7.99 6.84 4.04
CA ARG A 14 6.61 7.23 4.29
C ARG A 14 5.87 6.07 4.96
N ILE A 15 5.38 6.25 6.18
CA ILE A 15 4.64 5.23 6.92
C ILE A 15 3.13 5.43 6.88
N ILE A 16 2.66 6.67 6.66
CA ILE A 16 1.24 7.02 6.60
C ILE A 16 1.02 8.05 5.49
N LYS A 17 -0.06 7.87 4.71
CA LYS A 17 -0.71 8.90 3.89
C LYS A 17 -2.15 9.05 4.36
N ARG A 18 -2.60 10.27 4.61
CA ARG A 18 -4.03 10.59 4.83
C ARG A 18 -4.51 11.44 3.69
N SER A 19 -5.68 11.12 3.14
CA SER A 19 -6.32 11.89 2.07
C SER A 19 -7.62 12.49 2.60
N TYR A 20 -7.94 13.70 2.16
CA TYR A 20 -9.10 14.46 2.66
C TYR A 20 -10.06 14.84 1.55
N VAL A 21 -11.35 14.88 1.88
CA VAL A 21 -12.40 15.34 0.98
C VAL A 21 -12.25 16.86 0.77
N MET A 22 -12.23 17.29 -0.49
CA MET A 22 -12.17 18.72 -0.84
C MET A 22 -13.41 19.45 -0.30
N GLY A 23 -13.22 20.65 0.26
CA GLY A 23 -14.30 21.47 0.78
C GLY A 23 -14.71 21.17 2.24
N SER A 24 -14.56 19.94 2.74
CA SER A 24 -14.96 19.59 4.11
C SER A 24 -13.80 19.24 5.05
N GLN A 25 -12.61 18.92 4.52
CA GLN A 25 -11.49 18.38 5.31
C GLN A 25 -11.83 17.10 6.10
N ALA A 26 -12.94 16.44 5.78
CA ALA A 26 -13.23 15.11 6.29
C ALA A 26 -12.18 14.12 5.78
N LEU A 27 -11.80 13.15 6.60
CA LEU A 27 -10.87 12.09 6.20
C LEU A 27 -11.54 11.22 5.13
N ALA A 28 -10.95 11.15 3.95
CA ALA A 28 -11.42 10.29 2.87
C ALA A 28 -10.85 8.86 3.01
N GLY A 29 -9.65 8.74 3.56
CA GLY A 29 -9.01 7.47 3.83
C GLY A 29 -7.57 7.60 4.30
N THR A 30 -7.04 6.48 4.77
CA THR A 30 -5.65 6.35 5.24
C THR A 30 -4.96 5.21 4.49
N THR A 31 -3.72 5.40 4.10
CA THR A 31 -2.82 4.34 3.62
C THR A 31 -1.67 4.20 4.58
N THR A 32 -1.42 2.99 5.07
CA THR A 32 -0.20 2.65 5.82
C THR A 32 0.77 1.90 4.93
N TYR A 33 2.07 2.04 5.19
CA TYR A 33 3.12 1.42 4.39
C TYR A 33 4.06 0.62 5.32
N LEU A 34 4.45 -0.56 4.86
CA LEU A 34 5.36 -1.47 5.55
C LEU A 34 6.57 -1.75 4.68
N TYR A 35 7.74 -1.61 5.27
CA TYR A 35 9.03 -1.83 4.62
C TYR A 35 9.77 -2.97 5.29
N ASP A 36 10.58 -3.69 4.51
CA ASP A 36 11.56 -4.63 5.06
C ASP A 36 12.80 -3.88 5.64
N PRO A 37 13.71 -4.58 6.33
CA PRO A 37 14.93 -3.96 6.86
C PRO A 37 15.87 -3.35 5.82
N SER A 38 15.79 -3.78 4.55
CA SER A 38 16.55 -3.21 3.43
C SER A 38 15.88 -1.98 2.81
N GLY A 39 14.67 -1.63 3.28
CA GLY A 39 13.89 -0.50 2.83
C GLY A 39 13.00 -0.75 1.62
N LYS A 40 12.78 -2.01 1.24
CA LYS A 40 11.83 -2.37 0.17
C LYS A 40 10.41 -2.33 0.71
N LEU A 41 9.49 -1.76 -0.07
CA LEU A 41 8.07 -1.78 0.26
C LEU A 41 7.54 -3.21 0.13
N ILE A 42 7.05 -3.79 1.23
CA ILE A 42 6.50 -5.15 1.27
C ILE A 42 4.99 -5.15 1.50
N GLY A 43 4.42 -4.02 1.92
CA GLY A 43 2.98 -3.91 2.09
C GLY A 43 2.47 -2.48 2.11
N GLN A 44 1.24 -2.29 1.64
CA GLN A 44 0.43 -1.15 1.99
C GLN A 44 -1.00 -1.60 2.32
N THR A 45 -1.61 -0.95 3.31
CA THR A 45 -3.00 -1.22 3.73
C THR A 45 -3.84 0.03 3.56
N PHE A 46 -5.03 -0.12 3.01
CA PHE A 46 -5.98 0.94 2.78
C PHE A 46 -7.10 0.89 3.81
N TYR A 47 -7.44 2.06 4.32
CA TYR A 47 -8.53 2.28 5.26
C TYR A 47 -9.45 3.37 4.70
N ASP A 48 -10.76 3.21 4.92
CA ASP A 48 -11.73 4.25 4.60
C ASP A 48 -11.66 5.44 5.58
N GLY A 49 -12.55 6.42 5.40
CA GLY A 49 -12.65 7.60 6.27
C GLY A 49 -13.01 7.30 7.73
N ASN A 50 -13.57 6.12 8.01
CA ASN A 50 -13.92 5.66 9.36
C ASN A 50 -12.82 4.80 9.99
N GLY A 51 -11.74 4.53 9.26
CA GLY A 51 -10.65 3.66 9.71
C GLY A 51 -10.93 2.17 9.52
N GLN A 52 -11.97 1.79 8.77
CA GLN A 52 -12.21 0.39 8.40
C GLN A 52 -11.19 -0.03 7.35
N LYS A 53 -10.55 -1.18 7.56
CA LYS A 53 -9.63 -1.79 6.60
C LYS A 53 -10.42 -2.26 5.37
N THR A 54 -10.07 -1.77 4.19
CA THR A 54 -10.80 -2.06 2.93
C THR A 54 -10.02 -2.96 1.99
N SER A 55 -8.72 -2.72 1.83
CA SER A 55 -7.85 -3.54 0.99
C SER A 55 -6.39 -3.46 1.41
N GLY A 56 -5.56 -4.30 0.82
CA GLY A 56 -4.11 -4.30 1.02
C GLY A 56 -3.39 -4.79 -0.23
N GLN A 57 -2.18 -4.28 -0.44
CA GLN A 57 -1.28 -4.73 -1.49
C GLN A 57 0.05 -5.13 -0.87
N TYR A 58 0.55 -6.30 -1.26
CA TYR A 58 1.77 -6.88 -0.71
C TYR A 58 2.72 -7.23 -1.85
N TRP A 59 4.00 -6.93 -1.69
CA TRP A 59 5.03 -7.24 -2.69
C TRP A 59 5.99 -8.28 -2.16
N PHE A 60 6.31 -9.24 -3.03
CA PHE A 60 7.28 -10.29 -2.76
C PHE A 60 8.54 -10.00 -3.56
N TRP A 61 9.67 -10.05 -2.89
CA TRP A 61 10.98 -9.74 -3.47
C TRP A 61 11.87 -10.97 -3.42
N LEU A 62 12.60 -11.23 -4.50
CA LEU A 62 13.75 -12.13 -4.52
C LEU A 62 14.99 -11.27 -4.66
N ASP A 63 15.76 -11.13 -3.57
CA ASP A 63 16.80 -10.12 -3.45
C ASP A 63 16.25 -8.72 -3.81
N ASN A 64 16.76 -8.11 -4.88
CA ASN A 64 16.31 -6.79 -5.37
C ASN A 64 15.28 -6.88 -6.51
N MET A 65 14.83 -8.08 -6.87
CA MET A 65 13.86 -8.32 -7.94
C MET A 65 12.44 -8.41 -7.36
N PRO A 66 11.49 -7.56 -7.77
CA PRO A 66 10.09 -7.74 -7.39
C PRO A 66 9.52 -8.93 -8.16
N LEU A 67 9.10 -9.96 -7.45
CA LEU A 67 8.65 -11.23 -7.99
C LEU A 67 7.14 -11.26 -8.24
N ALA A 68 6.37 -10.72 -7.30
CA ALA A 68 4.92 -10.80 -7.32
C ALA A 68 4.26 -9.69 -6.51
N GLN A 69 2.98 -9.47 -6.77
CA GLN A 69 2.10 -8.64 -5.96
C GLN A 69 0.81 -9.39 -5.62
N LEU A 70 0.41 -9.37 -4.35
CA LEU A 70 -0.90 -9.83 -3.88
C LEU A 70 -1.76 -8.62 -3.53
N THR A 71 -2.92 -8.48 -4.18
CA THR A 71 -3.98 -7.60 -3.71
C THR A 71 -4.99 -8.42 -2.90
N ALA A 72 -5.39 -7.94 -1.73
CA ALA A 72 -6.44 -8.54 -0.90
C ALA A 72 -7.51 -7.48 -0.58
N ASN A 73 -8.78 -7.83 -0.71
CA ASN A 73 -9.89 -7.02 -0.21
C ASN A 73 -10.39 -7.60 1.11
N PHE A 74 -10.87 -6.73 1.99
CA PHE A 74 -11.34 -7.11 3.32
C PHE A 74 -12.84 -6.87 3.47
N SER A 75 -13.50 -7.76 4.21
CA SER A 75 -14.89 -7.55 4.65
C SER A 75 -14.92 -6.52 5.79
N ALA A 76 -16.13 -6.06 6.16
CA ALA A 76 -16.31 -5.20 7.32
C ALA A 76 -15.84 -5.86 8.64
N LEU A 77 -15.81 -7.19 8.71
CA LEU A 77 -15.30 -7.96 9.85
C LEU A 77 -13.76 -8.14 9.82
N GLY A 78 -13.08 -7.65 8.77
CA GLY A 78 -11.63 -7.72 8.63
C GLY A 78 -11.10 -9.00 7.98
N GLU A 79 -11.98 -9.91 7.56
CA GLU A 79 -11.63 -11.15 6.86
C GLU A 79 -11.27 -10.87 5.39
N VAL A 80 -10.48 -11.72 4.76
CA VAL A 80 -10.18 -11.61 3.33
C VAL A 80 -11.41 -12.04 2.54
N SER A 81 -12.03 -11.09 1.83
CA SER A 81 -13.21 -11.34 0.99
C SER A 81 -12.84 -11.79 -0.42
N SER A 82 -11.68 -11.35 -0.92
CA SER A 82 -11.12 -11.77 -2.21
C SER A 82 -9.63 -11.45 -2.27
N SER A 83 -8.90 -12.15 -3.13
CA SER A 83 -7.51 -11.87 -3.39
C SER A 83 -7.12 -12.12 -4.85
N LYS A 84 -6.09 -11.43 -5.32
CA LYS A 84 -5.51 -11.61 -6.64
C LYS A 84 -3.99 -11.54 -6.55
N LEU A 85 -3.33 -12.60 -6.99
CA LEU A 85 -1.88 -12.68 -7.14
C LEU A 85 -1.51 -12.40 -8.60
N ILE A 86 -0.51 -11.56 -8.82
CA ILE A 86 0.14 -11.36 -10.12
C ILE A 86 1.64 -11.59 -9.99
N TYR A 87 2.25 -12.20 -10.99
CA TYR A 87 3.70 -12.34 -11.10
C TYR A 87 4.24 -11.21 -11.96
N LEU A 88 5.31 -10.57 -11.50
CA LEU A 88 5.88 -9.42 -12.18
C LEU A 88 6.99 -9.88 -13.12
N HIS A 89 6.86 -9.54 -14.40
CA HIS A 89 7.92 -9.74 -15.37
C HIS A 89 8.76 -8.47 -15.44
N VAL A 90 9.95 -8.53 -14.86
CA VAL A 90 10.89 -7.41 -14.84
C VAL A 90 11.93 -7.51 -15.94
N ASP A 91 12.47 -6.36 -16.37
CA ASP A 91 13.70 -6.32 -17.15
C ASP A 91 14.96 -6.37 -16.27
N HIS A 92 16.14 -6.27 -16.89
CA HIS A 92 17.43 -6.32 -16.20
C HIS A 92 17.68 -5.15 -15.23
N LEU A 93 16.82 -4.11 -15.23
CA LEU A 93 16.84 -3.00 -14.28
C LEU A 93 15.76 -3.15 -13.20
N ASN A 94 15.16 -4.33 -13.07
CA ASN A 94 14.06 -4.62 -12.15
C ASN A 94 12.82 -3.75 -12.39
N THR A 95 12.62 -3.23 -13.60
CA THR A 95 11.44 -2.45 -13.95
C THR A 95 10.33 -3.37 -14.48
N PRO A 96 9.13 -3.39 -13.87
CA PRO A 96 8.02 -4.19 -14.39
C PRO A 96 7.61 -3.73 -15.79
N ARG A 97 7.56 -4.64 -16.77
CA ARG A 97 7.14 -4.33 -18.15
C ARG A 97 5.79 -4.93 -18.54
N LEU A 98 5.33 -5.95 -17.81
CA LEU A 98 4.01 -6.57 -17.96
C LEU A 98 3.49 -7.04 -16.60
N ALA A 99 2.17 -6.98 -16.42
CA ALA A 99 1.41 -7.39 -15.23
C ALA A 99 0.02 -7.88 -15.62
#